data_AF-G9YIQ1-F1
#
_entry.id   AF-G9YIQ1-F1
#
_cell.length_a   1.000
_cell.length_b   1.000
_cell.length_c   1.000
_cell.angle_alpha   90.00
_cell.angle_beta   90.00
_cell.angle_gamma   90.00
#
_symmetry.space_group_name_H-M   'P 1'
#
loop_
_entity.id
_entity.type
_entity.pdbx_description
1 polymer ?
#
loop_
_entity_poly.entity_id
_entity_poly.type
_entity_poly.pdbx_seq_one_letter_code
_entity_poly.pdbx_strand_id
1 'polypeptide(L)' 'MEMDQLYSDILLEHNQAQANKHELAGANLSEHGHNPSCGDDITLAEN' A
#
# COMPACT_ATOMS: atom_id res chain seq x y z
N MET A 1 -21.79 10.97 -8.51
CA MET A 1 -21.43 12.22 -7.80
C MET A 1 -21.22 11.98 -6.32
N GLU A 2 -22.23 11.61 -5.51
CA GLU A 2 -22.01 11.32 -4.08
C GLU A 2 -21.13 10.08 -3.84
N MET A 3 -21.36 9.01 -4.60
CA MET A 3 -20.55 7.79 -4.50
C MET A 3 -19.10 7.98 -4.92
N ASP A 4 -18.84 8.77 -5.98
CA ASP A 4 -17.48 9.03 -6.47
C ASP A 4 -16.66 9.82 -5.44
N GLN A 5 -17.32 10.74 -4.73
CA GLN A 5 -16.72 11.49 -3.63
C GLN A 5 -16.40 10.55 -2.46
N LEU A 6 -17.34 9.69 -2.07
CA LEU A 6 -17.12 8.70 -1.02
C LEU A 6 -15.93 7.78 -1.32
N TYR A 7 -15.83 7.26 -2.56
CA TYR A 7 -14.68 6.44 -2.96
C TYR A 7 -13.36 7.22 -2.91
N SER A 8 -13.37 8.48 -3.36
CA SER A 8 -12.18 9.32 -3.34
C SER A 8 -11.70 9.58 -1.91
N ASP A 9 -12.64 9.83 -0.99
CA ASP A 9 -12.33 10.08 0.43
C ASP A 9 -11.70 8.83 1.08
N ILE A 10 -12.26 7.64 0.82
CA ILE A 10 -11.72 6.36 1.30
C ILE A 10 -10.31 6.11 0.76
N LEU A 11 -10.09 6.32 -0.54
CA LEU A 11 -8.76 6.16 -1.16
C LEU A 11 -7.73 7.10 -0.54
N LEU A 12 -8.12 8.36 -0.29
CA LEU A 12 -7.25 9.35 0.32
C LEU A 12 -6.88 8.96 1.77
N GLU A 13 -7.85 8.48 2.54
CA GLU A 13 -7.63 8.00 3.91
C GLU A 13 -6.60 6.85 3.95
N HIS A 14 -6.78 5.83 3.10
CA HIS A 14 -5.84 4.69 3.04
C HIS A 14 -4.46 5.08 2.50
N ASN A 15 -4.39 6.02 1.55
CA ASN A 15 -3.12 6.51 1.04
C ASN A 15 -2.31 7.23 2.13
N GLN A 16 -2.96 7.94 3.05
CA GLN A 16 -2.31 8.65 4.14
C GLN A 16 -1.92 7.74 5.32
N ALA A 17 -2.61 6.61 5.53
CA ALA A 17 -2.31 5.68 6.61
C ALA A 17 -0.87 5.13 6.53
N GLN A 18 -0.12 5.20 7.64
CA GLN A 18 1.30 4.79 7.71
C GLN A 18 1.56 3.54 8.57
N ALA A 19 0.54 3.01 9.25
CA ALA A 19 0.70 2.01 10.32
C ALA A 19 1.56 0.80 9.91
N ASN A 20 1.41 0.30 8.67
CA ASN A 20 2.14 -0.86 8.16
C ASN A 20 3.11 -0.50 7.02
N LYS A 21 3.42 0.79 6.81
CA LYS A 21 4.31 1.25 5.72
C LYS A 21 5.76 1.33 6.21
N HIS A 22 6.27 0.21 6.71
CA HIS A 22 7.63 0.07 7.18
C HIS A 22 8.11 -1.37 7.04
N GLU A 23 9.41 -1.62 7.20
CA GLU A 23 9.94 -2.97 7.22
C GLU A 23 9.43 -3.75 8.44
N LEU A 24 9.01 -5.00 8.25
CA LEU A 24 8.54 -5.87 9.33
C LEU A 24 9.71 -6.67 9.92
N ALA A 25 10.07 -6.36 11.17
CA ALA A 25 11.10 -7.11 11.88
C ALA A 25 10.65 -8.54 12.16
N GLY A 26 11.48 -9.52 11.80
CA GLY A 26 11.19 -10.94 12.01
C GLY A 26 10.36 -11.60 10.90
N ALA A 27 10.20 -10.94 9.75
CA ALA A 27 9.48 -11.48 8.60
C ALA A 27 9.99 -12.88 8.22
N ASN A 28 9.09 -13.85 8.14
CA ASN A 28 9.38 -15.21 7.71
C ASN A 28 9.35 -15.33 6.17
N LEU A 29 8.68 -14.40 5.50
CA LEU A 29 8.60 -14.27 4.06
C LEU A 29 8.60 -12.80 3.66
N SER A 30 9.27 -12.50 2.54
CA SER A 30 9.20 -11.20 1.89
C SER A 30 9.21 -11.36 0.38
N GLU A 31 8.34 -10.61 -0.30
CA GLU A 31 8.22 -10.61 -1.75
C GLU A 31 8.27 -9.18 -2.28
N HIS A 32 9.05 -8.99 -3.34
CA HIS A 32 9.19 -7.71 -4.04
C HIS A 32 8.41 -7.74 -5.35
N GLY A 33 7.69 -6.65 -5.62
CA GLY A 33 6.94 -6.42 -6.85
C GLY A 33 7.22 -5.04 -7.42
N HIS A 34 7.28 -4.96 -8.74
CA HIS A 34 7.55 -3.71 -9.46
C HIS A 34 6.63 -3.59 -10.68
N ASN A 35 6.00 -2.43 -10.87
CA ASN A 35 5.24 -2.09 -12.07
C ASN A 35 5.99 -1.03 -12.90
N PRO A 36 6.78 -1.43 -13.93
CA PRO A 36 7.60 -0.51 -14.71
C PRO A 36 6.81 0.56 -15.48
N SER A 37 5.52 0.31 -15.72
CA SER A 37 4.71 1.20 -16.57
C SER A 37 4.34 2.50 -15.87
N CYS A 38 4.28 2.51 -14.54
CA CYS A 38 3.99 3.68 -13.71
C CYS A 38 5.06 3.95 -12.64
N GLY A 39 6.02 3.03 -12.47
CA GLY A 39 7.12 3.17 -11.51
C GLY A 39 6.77 2.75 -10.08
N ASP A 40 5.64 2.08 -9.87
CA ASP A 40 5.29 1.58 -8.54
C ASP A 40 6.27 0.47 -8.13
N ASP A 41 6.71 0.55 -6.89
CA ASP A 41 7.64 -0.40 -6.28
C ASP A 41 7.15 -0.73 -4.88
N ILE A 42 6.95 -2.02 -4.59
CA ILE A 42 6.37 -2.47 -3.34
C ILE A 42 7.06 -3.74 -2.85
N THR A 43 7.34 -3.78 -1.56
CA THR A 43 7.78 -4.98 -0.85
C THR A 43 6.72 -5.33 0.18
N LEU A 44 6.25 -6.58 0.14
CA LEU A 44 5.38 -7.14 1.17
C LEU A 44 6.21 -8.05 2.08
N ALA A 45 5.88 -8.05 3.36
CA ALA A 45 6.55 -8.87 4.37
C ALA A 45 5.51 -9.43 5.34
N GLU A 46 5.63 -10.72 5.69
CA GLU A 46 4.77 -11.43 6.61
C GLU A 46 5.58 -12.24 7.63
N ASN A 47 4.96 -12.56 8.77
CA ASN A 47 5.56 -13.26 9.92
C ASN A 47 4.92 -14.63 10.14
#